data_AF-A0A7L3QGL5-F1
#
_entry.id   AF-A0A7L3QGL5-F1
#
_cell.length_a   1.000
_cell.length_b   1.000
_cell.length_c   1.000
_cell.angle_alpha   90.00
_cell.angle_beta   90.00
_cell.angle_gamma   90.00
#
_symmetry.space_group_name_H-M   'P 1'
#
loop_
_entity.id
_entity.type
_entity.pdbx_description
1 polymer ?
#
loop_
_entity_poly.entity_id
_entity_poly.type
_entity_poly.pdbx_seq_one_letter_code
_entity_poly.pdbx_strand_id
1 'polypeptide(L)' 'SGQVRGLCGTFNGDQRDDFTTPEGDVEPGVAAFANAFRAAGACPALPPGAPDPCQAFPGSRERAEAACAVLLGPPFQ' A
#
# COMPACT_ATOMS: atom_id res chain seq x y z
N SER A 1 -4.55 -0.09 23.09
CA SER A 1 -4.47 0.12 21.63
C SER A 1 -3.56 1.33 21.38
N GLY A 2 -2.89 1.44 20.23
CA GLY A 2 -1.99 2.59 19.96
C GLY A 2 -0.52 2.45 20.41
N GLN A 3 -0.02 1.24 20.68
CA GLN A 3 1.36 1.02 21.16
C GLN A 3 2.37 0.67 20.06
N VAL A 4 1.92 0.55 18.81
CA VAL A 4 2.76 0.23 17.66
C VAL A 4 2.72 1.37 16.65
N ARG A 5 3.81 1.54 15.91
CA ARG A 5 3.88 2.37 14.70
C ARG A 5 4.78 1.64 13.71
N GLY A 6 4.34 1.57 12.48
CA GLY A 6 5.01 0.80 11.44
C GLY A 6 4.20 0.87 10.16
N LEU A 7 4.66 0.17 9.14
CA LEU A 7 3.94 0.07 7.86
C LEU A 7 2.52 -0.52 7.99
N CYS A 8 2.21 -1.17 9.12
CA CYS A 8 0.88 -1.70 9.45
C CYS A 8 0.00 -0.74 10.27
N GLY A 9 0.40 0.53 10.43
CA GLY A 9 -0.40 1.55 11.12
C GLY A 9 -0.19 1.63 12.63
N THR A 10 -1.16 2.22 13.32
CA THR A 10 -1.06 2.58 14.75
C THR A 10 -1.79 1.60 15.68
N PHE A 11 -2.67 0.76 15.14
CA PHE A 11 -3.51 -0.19 15.89
C PHE A 11 -4.33 0.50 17.00
N ASN A 12 -4.90 1.67 16.72
CA ASN A 12 -5.80 2.37 17.63
C ASN A 12 -7.29 2.28 17.24
N GLY A 13 -7.59 1.75 16.05
CA GLY A 13 -8.95 1.62 15.51
C GLY A 13 -9.38 2.77 14.60
N ASP A 14 -8.52 3.77 14.37
CA ASP A 14 -8.75 4.88 13.46
C ASP A 14 -7.86 4.77 12.21
N GLN A 15 -8.39 4.22 11.13
CA GLN A 15 -7.64 4.04 9.88
C GLN A 15 -7.16 5.37 9.25
N ARG A 16 -7.71 6.51 9.67
CA ARG A 16 -7.33 7.83 9.14
C ARG A 16 -5.94 8.26 9.60
N ASP A 17 -5.41 7.64 10.66
CA ASP A 17 -4.07 7.93 11.17
C ASP A 17 -3.06 6.81 10.96
N ASP A 18 -3.42 5.75 10.22
CA ASP A 18 -2.50 4.64 9.96
C ASP A 18 -1.24 5.07 9.19
N PHE A 19 -1.26 6.24 8.53
CA PHE A 19 -0.08 6.85 7.91
C PHE A 19 0.74 7.73 8.87
N THR A 20 0.65 7.48 10.17
CA THR A 20 1.50 8.13 11.19
C THR A 20 2.96 7.65 11.07
N THR A 21 3.87 8.60 10.87
CA THR A 21 5.32 8.37 10.75
C THR A 21 5.98 8.03 12.10
N PRO A 22 7.26 7.62 12.12
CA PRO A 22 8.04 7.57 13.36
C PRO A 22 8.09 8.91 14.11
N GLU A 23 8.13 10.02 13.36
CA GLU A 23 8.16 11.40 13.87
C GLU A 23 6.81 11.86 14.45
N GLY A 24 5.72 11.17 14.11
CA GLY A 24 4.39 11.35 14.70
C GLY A 24 3.46 12.26 13.90
N ASP A 25 3.88 12.76 12.75
CA ASP A 25 3.02 13.40 11.76
C ASP A 25 2.31 12.37 10.87
N VAL A 26 1.25 12.79 10.17
CA VAL A 26 0.45 11.92 9.31
C VAL A 26 0.68 12.32 7.85
N GLU A 27 1.23 11.39 7.07
CA GLU A 27 1.50 11.61 5.65
C GLU A 27 0.23 11.42 4.80
N PRO A 28 0.03 12.19 3.71
CA PRO A 28 -1.18 12.14 2.90
C PRO A 28 -1.17 11.02 1.85
N GLY A 29 -0.08 10.26 1.72
CA GLY A 29 0.08 9.28 0.65
C GLY A 29 1.02 8.14 0.96
N VAL A 30 0.75 6.99 0.33
CA VAL A 30 1.44 5.70 0.57
C VAL A 30 2.95 5.81 0.40
N ALA A 31 3.42 6.47 -0.66
CA ALA A 31 4.86 6.55 -0.94
C ALA A 31 5.61 7.41 0.09
N ALA A 32 5.04 8.54 0.52
CA ALA A 32 5.63 9.41 1.53
C ALA A 32 5.68 8.69 2.90
N PHE A 33 4.55 8.10 3.30
CA PHE A 33 4.45 7.27 4.50
C PHE A 33 5.48 6.13 4.51
N ALA A 34 5.54 5.31 3.45
CA ALA A 34 6.47 4.18 3.38
C ALA A 34 7.94 4.63 3.39
N ASN A 35 8.26 5.77 2.78
CA ASN A 35 9.61 6.34 2.79
C ASN A 35 10.04 6.80 4.19
N ALA A 36 9.13 7.26 5.04
CA ALA A 36 9.43 7.66 6.43
C ALA A 36 9.90 6.47 7.29
N PHE A 37 9.48 5.25 6.96
CA PHE A 37 9.90 4.02 7.65
C PHE A 37 11.15 3.35 7.05
N ARG A 38 11.79 3.99 6.07
CA ARG A 38 12.99 3.44 5.45
C ARG A 38 14.15 3.40 6.44
N ALA A 39 14.80 2.24 6.55
CA ALA A 39 16.09 2.13 7.25
C ALA A 39 17.16 2.97 6.53
N ALA A 40 17.85 3.84 7.28
CA ALA A 40 18.86 4.75 6.74
C ALA A 40 19.91 4.00 5.90
N GLY A 41 20.15 4.47 4.67
CA GLY A 41 21.14 3.89 3.76
C GLY A 41 20.73 2.58 3.06
N ALA A 42 19.53 2.03 3.31
CA ALA A 42 19.17 0.70 2.81
C ALA A 42 18.71 0.64 1.33
N CYS A 43 17.91 1.60 0.86
CA CYS A 43 17.29 1.55 -0.49
C CYS A 43 16.99 2.94 -1.07
N PRO A 44 16.81 3.14 -2.39
CA PRO A 44 16.33 4.42 -2.92
C PRO A 44 14.93 4.79 -2.38
N ALA A 45 14.59 6.08 -2.33
CA ALA A 45 13.24 6.52 -2.01
C ALA A 45 12.26 6.07 -3.11
N LEU A 46 11.06 5.65 -2.71
CA LEU A 46 9.98 5.32 -3.64
C LEU A 46 9.49 6.60 -4.33
N PRO A 47 9.25 6.57 -5.66
CA PRO A 47 8.59 7.67 -6.34
C PRO A 47 7.11 7.78 -5.92
N PRO A 48 6.49 8.96 -6.08
CA PRO A 48 5.06 9.12 -5.86
C PRO A 48 4.26 8.33 -6.89
N GLY A 49 3.32 7.52 -6.42
CA GLY A 49 2.45 6.69 -7.25
C GLY A 49 3.13 5.41 -7.75
N ALA A 50 2.40 4.30 -7.70
CA ALA A 50 2.80 3.08 -8.38
C ALA A 50 2.18 3.07 -9.79
N PRO A 51 2.93 2.72 -10.85
CA PRO A 51 2.35 2.58 -12.18
C PRO A 51 1.34 1.42 -12.22
N ASP A 52 0.26 1.58 -12.97
CA ASP A 52 -0.69 0.49 -13.21
C ASP A 52 -0.03 -0.63 -14.04
N PRO A 53 0.18 -1.84 -13.46
CA PRO A 53 0.82 -2.93 -14.17
C PRO A 53 0.00 -3.43 -15.36
N CYS A 54 -1.33 -3.27 -15.36
CA CYS A 54 -2.18 -3.69 -16.48
C CYS A 54 -2.00 -2.79 -17.72
N GLN A 55 -1.60 -1.53 -17.51
CA GLN A 55 -1.23 -0.61 -18.60
C GLN A 55 0.21 -0.81 -19.04
N ALA A 56 1.12 -1.08 -18.10
CA ALA A 56 2.52 -1.34 -18.41
C ALA A 56 2.73 -2.67 -19.16
N PHE A 57 1.87 -3.67 -18.89
CA PHE A 57 1.95 -5.01 -19.46
C PHE A 57 0.62 -5.45 -20.10
N PRO A 58 0.18 -4.82 -21.21
CA PRO A 58 -1.13 -5.07 -21.79
C PRO A 58 -1.33 -6.53 -22.24
N GLY A 59 -0.26 -7.23 -22.65
CA GLY A 59 -0.31 -8.65 -23.02
C GLY A 59 -0.64 -9.61 -21.87
N SER A 60 -0.56 -9.16 -20.61
CA SER A 60 -0.95 -9.94 -19.44
C SER A 60 -2.34 -9.60 -18.91
N ARG A 61 -2.95 -8.51 -19.40
CA ARG A 61 -4.19 -7.94 -18.86
C ARG A 61 -5.35 -8.94 -18.91
N GLU A 62 -5.64 -9.49 -20.09
CA GLU A 62 -6.75 -10.42 -20.28
C GLU A 62 -6.63 -11.65 -19.35
N ARG A 63 -5.43 -12.19 -19.21
CA ARG A 63 -5.15 -13.33 -18.32
C ARG A 63 -5.38 -12.96 -16.85
N ALA A 64 -4.90 -11.79 -16.43
CA ALA A 64 -5.07 -11.31 -15.06
C ALA A 64 -6.55 -11.07 -14.74
N GLU A 65 -7.28 -10.40 -15.63
CA GLU A 65 -8.71 -10.14 -15.49
C GLU A 65 -9.51 -11.44 -15.42
N ALA A 66 -9.24 -12.41 -16.32
CA ALA A 66 -9.92 -13.71 -16.31
C ALA A 66 -9.65 -14.51 -15.02
N ALA A 67 -8.42 -14.51 -14.52
CA ALA A 67 -8.09 -15.19 -13.27
C ALA A 67 -8.75 -14.53 -12.05
N CYS A 68 -8.71 -13.20 -11.97
CA CYS A 68 -9.26 -12.44 -10.84
C CYS A 68 -10.80 -12.41 -10.83
N ALA A 69 -11.46 -12.52 -11.97
CA ALA A 69 -12.93 -12.51 -12.07
C ALA A 69 -13.60 -13.64 -11.26
N VAL A 70 -12.89 -14.74 -10.98
CA VAL A 70 -13.40 -15.84 -10.14
C VAL A 70 -13.79 -15.35 -8.75
N LEU A 71 -13.07 -14.37 -8.19
CA LEU A 71 -13.35 -13.80 -6.87
C LEU A 71 -14.69 -13.04 -6.81
N LEU A 72 -15.26 -12.68 -7.96
CA LEU A 72 -16.56 -12.02 -8.07
C LEU A 72 -17.69 -13.00 -8.41
N GLY A 73 -17.36 -14.28 -8.60
CA GLY A 73 -18.28 -15.33 -9.00
C GLY A 73 -19.05 -15.96 -7.83
N PRO A 74 -19.99 -16.87 -8.12
CA PRO A 74 -20.91 -17.45 -7.13
C PRO A 74 -20.27 -18.09 -5.90
N PRO A 75 -19.09 -18.76 -5.97
CA PRO A 75 -18.46 -19.34 -4.78
C PRO A 75 -18.04 -18.31 -3.71
N PHE A 76 -17.96 -17.03 -4.08
CA PHE A 76 -17.49 -15.93 -3.23
C PHE A 76 -18.56 -14.85 -3.00
N GLN A 77 -19.82 -15.13 -3.31
CA GLN A 77 -20.98 -14.30 -2.94
C GLN A 77 -21.72 -14.89 -1.74
#